data_AF-A0A932R3Q0-F1
#
_entry.id   AF-A0A932R3Q0-F1
#
_cell.length_a   1.000
_cell.length_b   1.000
_cell.length_c   1.000
_cell.angle_alpha   90.00
_cell.angle_beta   90.00
_cell.angle_gamma   90.00
#
_symmetry.space_group_name_H-M   'P 1'
#
loop_
_entity.id
_entity.type
_entity.pdbx_description
1 polymer ?
#
loop_
_entity_poly.entity_id
_entity_poly.type
_entity_poly.pdbx_seq_one_letter_code
_entity_poly.pdbx_strand_id
1 'polypeptide(L)' 'MKYFKFYNQERPHSSLDDKTPDEFYYDNLPELLKAV' A
#
# COMPACT_ATOMS: atom_id res chain seq x y z
N MET A 1 16.92 3.67 -0.02
CA MET A 1 16.07 2.66 0.65
C MET A 1 15.07 3.27 1.64
N LYS A 2 15.46 4.16 2.57
CA LYS A 2 14.53 4.78 3.54
C LYS A 2 13.31 5.47 2.91
N TYR A 3 13.50 6.17 1.79
CA TYR A 3 12.40 6.85 1.08
C TYR A 3 11.34 5.88 0.57
N PHE A 4 11.72 4.73 0.00
CA PHE A 4 10.76 3.74 -0.51
C PHE A 4 9.92 3.15 0.61
N LYS A 5 10.54 2.86 1.77
CA LYS A 5 9.80 2.41 2.95
C LYS A 5 8.79 3.46 3.39
N PHE A 6 9.24 4.71 3.56
CA PHE A 6 8.36 5.81 3.94
C PHE A 6 7.19 5.99 2.94
N TYR A 7 7.48 6.03 1.64
CA TYR A 7 6.46 6.23 0.60
C TYR A 7 5.43 5.10 0.57
N ASN A 8 5.88 3.84 0.62
CA ASN A 8 4.99 2.69 0.48
C ASN A 8 4.22 2.37 1.76
N GLN A 9 4.80 2.64 2.94
CA GLN A 9 4.31 2.10 4.22
C GLN A 9 3.92 3.15 5.27
N GLU A 10 4.36 4.40 5.11
CA GLU A 10 4.20 5.42 6.17
C GLU A 10 3.51 6.70 5.65
N ARG A 11 3.53 6.94 4.34
CA ARG A 11 2.96 8.13 3.73
C ARG A 11 1.50 7.88 3.35
N PRO A 12 0.52 8.55 3.99
CA PRO A 12 -0.86 8.53 3.51
C PRO A 12 -0.98 9.33 2.21
N HIS A 13 -1.83 8.85 1.30
CA HIS A 13 -2.12 9.51 0.03
C HIS A 13 -3.60 9.89 -0.02
N SER A 14 -3.89 11.19 -0.20
CA SER A 14 -5.28 11.68 -0.32
C SER A 14 -6.02 11.13 -1.54
N SER A 15 -5.29 10.68 -2.57
CA SER A 15 -5.87 9.98 -3.74
C SER A 15 -6.25 8.53 -3.44
N LEU A 16 -5.83 7.99 -2.29
CA LEU A 16 -6.08 6.63 -1.83
C LEU A 16 -6.93 6.65 -0.53
N ASP A 17 -7.76 7.67 -0.33
CA ASP A 17 -8.54 7.88 0.89
C ASP A 17 -7.68 7.85 2.17
N ASP A 18 -6.53 8.54 2.11
CA ASP A 18 -5.51 8.62 3.15
C ASP A 18 -4.85 7.28 3.52
N LYS A 19 -5.04 6.23 2.73
CA LYS A 19 -4.26 4.98 2.83
C LYS A 19 -2.85 5.14 2.27
N THR A 20 -1.97 4.26 2.72
CA THR A 20 -0.66 4.02 2.12
C THR A 20 -0.79 3.19 0.84
N PRO A 21 0.22 3.23 -0.06
CA PRO A 21 0.24 2.37 -1.23
C PRO A 21 0.17 0.88 -0.86
N ASP A 22 0.91 0.42 0.16
CA ASP A 22 0.89 -0.98 0.57
C ASP A 22 -0.52 -1.41 1.01
N GLU A 23 -1.22 -0.62 1.83
CA GLU A 23 -2.60 -0.91 2.25
C GLU A 23 -3.55 -0.97 1.06
N PHE A 24 -3.49 0.03 0.16
CA PHE A 24 -4.38 0.07 -0.98
C PHE A 24 -4.18 -1.12 -1.91
N TYR A 25 -2.94 -1.44 -2.28
CA TYR A 25 -2.68 -2.57 -3.19
C TYR A 25 -2.93 -3.92 -2.51
N TYR A 26 -2.60 -4.07 -1.23
CA TYR A 26 -2.90 -5.29 -0.50
C TYR A 26 -4.40 -5.53 -0.40
N ASP A 27 -5.20 -4.51 -0.08
CA ASP A 27 -6.67 -4.61 -0.03
C ASP A 27 -7.26 -5.02 -1.39
N ASN A 28 -6.75 -4.44 -2.48
CA ASN A 28 -7.23 -4.65 -3.85
C ASN A 28 -6.57 -5.86 -4.56
N LEU A 29 -5.68 -6.59 -3.90
CA LEU A 29 -5.06 -7.76 -4.50
C LEU A 29 -6.14 -8.83 -4.78
N PRO A 30 -6.14 -9.46 -5.96
CA PRO A 30 -6.92 -10.67 -6.20
C PRO A 30 -6.64 -11.70 -5.09
N GLU A 31 -7.66 -12.39 -4.59
CA GLU A 31 -7.51 -13.34 -3.47
C GLU A 31 -6.46 -14.43 -3.73
N LEU A 32 -6.29 -14.83 -4.99
CA LEU A 32 -5.26 -15.75 -5.46
C LEU A 32 -3.81 -15.28 -5.19
N LEU A 33 -3.61 -13.97 -5.04
CA LEU A 33 -2.30 -13.35 -4.81
C LEU A 33 -2.06 -12.98 -3.35
N LYS A 34 -3.10 -12.99 -2.49
CA LYS A 34 -2.97 -12.66 -1.06
C LYS A 34 -2.35 -13.78 -0.22
N ALA A 35 -2.37 -15.02 -0.72
CA ALA A 35 -2.02 -16.23 0.04
C ALA A 35 -0.61 -16.80 -0.25
N VAL A 36 0.30 -15.99 -0.83
CA VAL A 36 1.70 -16.34 -1.09
C VAL A 36 2.60 -15.76 -0.02
#